data_AF-A0A7X7UJ12-F1
#
_entry.id   AF-A0A7X7UJ12-F1
#
_cell.length_a   1.000
_cell.length_b   1.000
_cell.length_c   1.000
_cell.angle_alpha   90.00
_cell.angle_beta   90.00
_cell.angle_gamma   90.00
#
_symmetry.space_group_name_H-M   'P 1'
#
loop_
_entity.id
_entity.type
_entity.pdbx_description
1 polymer ?
#
loop_
_entity_poly.entity_id
_entity_poly.type
_entity_poly.pdbx_seq_one_letter_code
_entity_poly.pdbx_strand_id
1 'polypeptide(L)'
;AYCETCASIGNVLWNYRMFLMDADARYLDVAERTLYNALLSGVSLSGDRFFYPNPLESNGQHKRAEWFGCACCPSNICRFLPSLPGLFFAYDSARLFVNFYASGSSEPIDGVRLVTQTHYPWDGQVSVEVVEARAMPRSLALRIPGWARGEAVPSDLYHFTDKNLSDIRIELNGLPVEYRMEKGFAIIERDWKAGDKINLKMSMPVHFIKAHPEVKEDSGKIALQRGPLVYCLEWPDQKLRRQNVENESTASIEADLSKMMVDTSSSLRIIPFKGLLPGTLAIEGDAVTNSIGLENGVDKVKFIAIPYFEWANRGPGRMRVWMPVAPR
;
A
#
# COMPACT_ATOMS: atom_id res chain seq x y z
N ALA A 1 -7.57 12.05 -13.19
CA ALA A 1 -6.29 12.39 -12.54
C ALA A 1 -5.15 12.13 -13.52
N TYR A 2 -4.14 13.00 -13.60
CA TYR A 2 -2.98 12.79 -14.47
C TYR A 2 -1.97 11.82 -13.83
N CYS A 3 -1.44 12.17 -12.64
CA CYS A 3 -0.60 11.28 -11.81
C CYS A 3 0.44 10.50 -12.63
N GLU A 4 1.26 11.23 -13.39
CA GLU A 4 2.26 10.63 -14.28
C GLU A 4 3.24 9.73 -13.51
N THR A 5 3.59 8.58 -14.07
CA THR A 5 4.57 7.66 -13.45
C THR A 5 5.93 8.35 -13.18
N CYS A 6 6.40 9.20 -14.09
CA CYS A 6 7.60 10.01 -13.87
C CYS A 6 7.47 10.96 -12.66
N ALA A 7 6.29 11.54 -12.46
CA ALA A 7 6.04 12.41 -11.30
C ALA A 7 6.03 11.59 -10.01
N SER A 8 5.48 10.37 -10.01
CA SER A 8 5.57 9.44 -8.87
C SER A 8 7.03 9.11 -8.53
N ILE A 9 7.87 8.82 -9.53
CA ILE A 9 9.32 8.62 -9.33
C ILE A 9 9.98 9.88 -8.73
N GLY A 10 9.69 11.05 -9.30
CA GLY A 10 10.17 12.33 -8.78
C GLY A 10 9.77 12.57 -7.32
N ASN A 11 8.52 12.23 -6.96
CA ASN A 11 8.01 12.39 -5.60
C ASN A 11 8.72 11.46 -4.60
N VAL A 12 9.03 10.21 -4.97
CA VAL A 12 9.84 9.32 -4.14
C VAL A 12 11.25 9.90 -3.93
N LEU A 13 11.89 10.35 -5.01
CA LEU A 13 13.23 10.93 -4.97
C LEU A 13 13.31 12.24 -4.15
N TRP A 14 12.25 13.05 -4.20
CA TRP A 14 12.12 14.27 -3.41
C TRP A 14 12.01 13.95 -1.92
N ASN A 15 11.04 13.10 -1.55
CA ASN A 15 10.82 12.74 -0.15
C ASN A 15 12.02 12.02 0.47
N TYR A 16 12.72 11.18 -0.31
CA TYR A 16 13.95 10.57 0.17
C TYR A 16 15.05 11.60 0.50
N ARG A 17 15.21 12.65 -0.33
CA ARG A 17 16.15 13.75 -0.03
C ARG A 17 15.74 14.55 1.20
N MET A 18 14.44 14.82 1.36
CA MET A 18 13.92 15.48 2.56
C MET A 18 14.18 14.65 3.82
N PHE A 19 13.99 13.33 3.74
CA PHE A 19 14.38 12.41 4.81
C PHE A 19 15.88 12.49 5.14
N LEU A 20 16.76 12.49 4.13
CA LEU A 20 18.21 12.60 4.37
C LEU A 20 18.62 13.93 5.03
N MET A 21 17.84 15.00 4.87
CA MET A 21 18.09 16.29 5.53
C MET A 21 17.60 16.33 6.97
N ASP A 22 16.38 15.84 7.23
CA ASP A 22 15.69 16.08 8.50
C ASP A 22 15.62 14.85 9.43
N ALA A 23 15.94 13.67 8.90
CA ALA A 23 15.73 12.36 9.53
C ALA A 23 14.30 12.17 10.06
N ASP A 24 13.29 12.64 9.32
CA ASP A 24 11.88 12.52 9.67
C ASP A 24 11.19 11.44 8.81
N ALA A 25 10.59 10.44 9.47
CA ALA A 25 9.93 9.33 8.81
C ALA A 25 8.70 9.75 8.00
N ARG A 26 8.11 10.92 8.28
CA ARG A 26 6.92 11.41 7.54
C ARG A 26 7.17 11.49 6.03
N TYR A 27 8.40 11.83 5.63
CA TYR A 27 8.76 11.88 4.21
C TYR A 27 8.80 10.48 3.61
N LEU A 28 9.32 9.51 4.37
CA LEU A 28 9.30 8.10 3.96
C LEU A 28 7.89 7.52 3.93
N ASP A 29 6.95 8.00 4.75
CA ASP A 29 5.54 7.61 4.68
C ASP A 29 4.91 8.05 3.35
N VAL A 30 5.24 9.26 2.86
CA VAL A 30 4.81 9.74 1.53
C VAL A 30 5.50 8.96 0.41
N ALA A 31 6.81 8.68 0.56
CA ALA A 31 7.56 7.90 -0.40
C ALA A 31 7.02 6.46 -0.51
N GLU A 32 6.72 5.80 0.62
CA GLU A 32 6.14 4.45 0.68
C GLU A 32 4.77 4.41 0.02
N ARG A 33 3.89 5.35 0.36
CA ARG A 33 2.57 5.48 -0.28
C ARG A 33 2.70 5.64 -1.79
N THR A 34 3.63 6.45 -2.26
CA THR A 34 3.84 6.66 -3.70
C THR A 34 4.40 5.41 -4.36
N LEU A 35 5.44 4.82 -3.76
CA LEU A 35 6.14 3.65 -4.26
C LEU A 35 5.18 2.46 -4.44
N TYR A 36 4.49 2.05 -3.39
CA TYR A 36 3.64 0.86 -3.41
C TYR A 36 2.30 1.04 -4.14
N ASN A 37 1.94 2.27 -4.54
CA ASN A 37 0.67 2.55 -5.20
C ASN A 37 0.89 3.21 -6.56
N ALA A 38 0.97 4.54 -6.60
CA ALA A 38 0.97 5.32 -7.83
C ALA A 38 2.20 5.11 -8.73
N LEU A 39 3.32 4.62 -8.19
CA LEU A 39 4.51 4.29 -8.96
C LEU A 39 4.40 2.88 -9.55
N LEU A 40 4.14 1.86 -8.72
CA LEU A 40 4.01 0.48 -9.19
C LEU A 40 2.82 0.27 -10.12
N SER A 41 1.74 1.07 -10.00
CA SER A 41 0.65 1.04 -10.99
C SER A 41 1.15 1.36 -12.40
N GLY A 42 2.25 2.10 -12.52
CA GLY A 42 2.89 2.52 -13.76
C GLY A 42 3.46 1.40 -14.62
N VAL A 43 3.62 0.18 -14.11
CA VAL A 43 4.20 -0.97 -14.81
C VAL A 43 3.34 -2.22 -14.59
N SER A 44 3.19 -3.07 -15.62
CA SER A 44 2.48 -4.35 -15.51
C SER A 44 3.24 -5.32 -14.61
N LEU A 45 2.55 -6.32 -14.07
CA LEU A 45 3.20 -7.37 -13.27
C LEU A 45 4.22 -8.18 -14.10
N SER A 46 4.01 -8.27 -15.41
CA SER A 46 4.94 -8.86 -16.38
C SER A 46 6.14 -7.98 -16.72
N GLY A 47 6.12 -6.68 -16.35
CA GLY A 47 7.22 -5.75 -16.57
C GLY A 47 7.36 -5.20 -18.01
N ASP A 48 6.38 -5.47 -18.88
CA ASP A 48 6.45 -5.23 -20.33
C ASP A 48 5.45 -4.19 -20.86
N ARG A 49 4.55 -3.69 -20.01
CA ARG A 49 3.58 -2.64 -20.36
C ARG A 49 3.53 -1.58 -19.28
N PHE A 50 3.25 -0.35 -19.68
CA PHE A 50 3.38 0.84 -18.84
C PHE A 50 2.15 1.72 -18.91
N PHE A 51 1.88 2.43 -17.81
CA PHE A 51 1.03 3.61 -17.82
C PHE A 51 1.88 4.88 -17.91
N TYR A 52 1.36 5.85 -18.67
CA TYR A 52 1.84 7.22 -18.61
C TYR A 52 1.07 7.95 -17.50
N PRO A 53 -0.24 8.23 -17.62
CA PRO A 53 -1.07 8.67 -16.50
C PRO A 53 -1.56 7.49 -15.65
N ASN A 54 -1.69 7.70 -14.33
CA ASN A 54 -2.21 6.71 -13.37
C ASN A 54 -3.54 7.21 -12.77
N PRO A 55 -4.69 6.93 -13.40
CA PRO A 55 -5.98 7.41 -12.92
C PRO A 55 -6.45 6.66 -11.66
N LEU A 56 -7.27 7.30 -10.83
CA LEU A 56 -7.95 6.69 -9.68
C LEU A 56 -9.35 6.15 -10.03
N GLU A 57 -9.77 6.34 -11.28
CA GLU A 57 -11.04 5.86 -11.81
C GLU A 57 -10.94 5.60 -13.33
N SER A 58 -11.56 4.53 -13.80
CA SER A 58 -11.62 4.13 -15.20
C SER A 58 -13.02 3.64 -15.55
N ASN A 59 -13.50 4.01 -16.73
CA ASN A 59 -14.71 3.52 -17.38
C ASN A 59 -14.40 2.49 -18.49
N GLY A 60 -13.17 1.96 -18.52
CA GLY A 60 -12.69 0.99 -19.53
C GLY A 60 -11.82 1.60 -20.63
N GLN A 61 -11.59 2.91 -20.60
CA GLN A 61 -10.76 3.62 -21.58
C GLN A 61 -9.25 3.50 -21.32
N HIS A 62 -8.83 3.01 -20.16
CA HIS A 62 -7.43 2.93 -19.77
C HIS A 62 -6.89 1.50 -19.89
N LYS A 63 -5.70 1.38 -20.49
CA LYS A 63 -4.88 0.18 -20.50
C LYS A 63 -3.40 0.57 -20.54
N ARG A 64 -2.53 -0.28 -20.00
CA ARG A 64 -1.08 -0.13 -20.19
C ARG A 64 -0.69 -0.38 -21.64
N ALA A 65 0.39 0.26 -22.10
CA ALA A 65 0.95 0.10 -23.44
C ALA A 65 2.42 -0.32 -23.38
N GLU A 66 2.91 -1.01 -24.40
CA GLU A 66 4.34 -1.39 -24.47
C GLU A 66 5.25 -0.17 -24.51
N TRP A 67 4.84 0.88 -25.24
CA TRP A 67 5.63 2.09 -25.44
C TRP A 67 4.74 3.28 -25.79
N PHE A 68 5.32 4.48 -25.82
CA PHE A 68 4.65 5.74 -26.17
C PHE A 68 5.53 6.57 -27.11
N GLY A 69 4.93 7.49 -27.88
CA GLY A 69 5.72 8.46 -28.65
C GLY A 69 6.63 9.31 -27.74
N CYS A 70 6.11 9.76 -26.60
CA CYS A 70 6.89 10.30 -25.49
C CYS A 70 7.10 9.20 -24.43
N ALA A 71 8.22 8.48 -24.49
CA ALA A 71 8.47 7.31 -23.65
C ALA A 71 9.27 7.60 -22.37
N CYS A 72 9.05 8.78 -21.76
CA CYS A 72 9.66 9.13 -20.49
C CYS A 72 9.32 8.08 -19.40
N CYS A 73 8.05 7.70 -19.25
CA CYS A 73 7.60 6.79 -18.19
C CYS A 73 8.27 5.39 -18.24
N PRO A 74 8.23 4.65 -19.36
CA PRO A 74 8.92 3.37 -19.48
C PRO A 74 10.42 3.44 -19.16
N SER A 75 11.15 4.38 -19.80
CA SER A 75 12.59 4.55 -19.57
C SER A 75 12.93 4.92 -18.12
N ASN A 76 12.07 5.71 -17.47
CA ASN A 76 12.26 6.15 -16.10
C ASN A 76 12.04 5.00 -15.10
N ILE A 77 11.09 4.10 -15.37
CA ILE A 77 10.93 2.86 -14.59
C ILE A 77 12.18 1.99 -14.69
N CYS A 78 12.73 1.80 -15.90
CA CYS A 78 13.91 0.96 -16.13
C CYS A 78 15.12 1.41 -15.30
N ARG A 79 15.33 2.73 -15.12
CA ARG A 79 16.42 3.21 -14.25
C ARG A 79 16.07 3.15 -12.76
N PHE A 80 14.80 3.31 -12.40
CA PHE A 80 14.39 3.52 -11.01
C PHE A 80 14.25 2.21 -10.24
N LEU A 81 13.55 1.21 -10.78
CA LEU A 81 13.31 -0.05 -10.06
C LEU A 81 14.60 -0.75 -9.61
N PRO A 82 15.65 -0.86 -10.45
CA PRO A 82 16.92 -1.47 -10.02
C PRO A 82 17.64 -0.66 -8.93
N SER A 83 17.35 0.63 -8.79
CA SER A 83 17.96 1.50 -7.78
C SER A 83 17.26 1.44 -6.40
N LEU A 84 16.07 0.85 -6.32
CA LEU A 84 15.26 0.79 -5.09
C LEU A 84 15.98 0.25 -3.85
N PRO A 85 16.83 -0.79 -3.93
CA PRO A 85 17.56 -1.28 -2.76
C PRO A 85 18.39 -0.20 -2.06
N GLY A 86 18.86 0.82 -2.80
CA GLY A 86 19.63 1.93 -2.25
C GLY A 86 18.83 2.87 -1.34
N LEU A 87 17.50 2.73 -1.27
CA LEU A 87 16.64 3.57 -0.41
C LEU A 87 16.34 2.92 0.95
N PHE A 88 16.57 1.61 1.08
CA PHE A 88 16.10 0.80 2.21
C PHE A 88 16.80 1.12 3.53
N PHE A 89 18.05 1.54 3.44
CA PHE A 89 18.85 1.92 4.60
C PHE A 89 19.45 3.31 4.39
N ALA A 90 19.77 3.98 5.48
CA ALA A 90 20.58 5.19 5.51
C ALA A 90 21.35 5.22 6.82
N TYR A 91 22.37 6.06 6.94
CA TYR A 91 23.09 6.21 8.19
C TYR A 91 23.60 7.64 8.34
N ASP A 92 23.74 8.06 9.60
CA ASP A 92 24.46 9.26 10.00
C ASP A 92 25.54 8.89 11.03
N SER A 93 26.18 9.88 11.66
CA SER A 93 27.23 9.64 12.65
C SER A 93 26.76 8.88 13.91
N ALA A 94 25.45 8.85 14.19
CA ALA A 94 24.87 8.30 15.41
C ALA A 94 23.93 7.10 15.16
N ARG A 95 23.36 6.95 13.96
CA ARG A 95 22.25 6.01 13.69
C ARG A 95 22.42 5.27 12.39
N LEU A 96 21.96 4.01 12.36
CA LEU A 96 21.66 3.26 11.16
C LEU A 96 20.13 3.12 11.04
N PHE A 97 19.57 3.66 9.97
CA PHE A 97 18.13 3.71 9.70
C PHE A 97 17.69 2.53 8.84
N VAL A 98 16.58 1.91 9.23
CA VAL A 98 15.83 0.94 8.42
C VAL A 98 14.58 1.66 7.91
N ASN A 99 14.65 2.12 6.66
CA ASN A 99 13.66 3.00 6.04
C ASN A 99 12.49 2.23 5.42
N PHE A 100 12.78 1.16 4.68
CA PHE A 100 11.76 0.34 4.02
C PHE A 100 11.94 -1.13 4.41
N TYR A 101 10.87 -1.89 4.28
CA TYR A 101 10.83 -3.29 4.67
C TYR A 101 10.64 -4.19 3.44
N ALA A 102 11.66 -4.99 3.13
CA ALA A 102 11.52 -6.19 2.32
C ALA A 102 12.56 -7.22 2.75
N SER A 103 12.38 -8.47 2.32
CA SER A 103 13.36 -9.53 2.57
C SER A 103 14.65 -9.31 1.76
N GLY A 104 15.81 -9.44 2.39
CA GLY A 104 17.09 -9.24 1.74
C GLY A 104 18.27 -9.18 2.70
N SER A 105 19.47 -8.92 2.16
CA SER A 105 20.67 -8.64 2.93
C SER A 105 21.24 -7.31 2.47
N SER A 106 21.68 -6.48 3.42
CA SER A 106 22.45 -5.29 3.09
C SER A 106 23.87 -5.67 2.70
N GLU A 107 24.51 -4.80 1.92
CA GLU A 107 25.98 -4.69 1.97
C GLU A 107 26.41 -4.19 3.36
N PRO A 108 27.68 -4.33 3.76
CA PRO A 108 28.18 -3.71 4.97
C PRO A 108 27.99 -2.18 4.95
N ILE A 109 27.16 -1.67 5.84
CA ILE A 109 26.93 -0.24 6.07
C ILE A 109 27.73 0.14 7.30
N ASP A 110 28.87 0.78 7.10
CA ASP A 110 29.79 1.17 8.18
C ASP A 110 30.18 0.00 9.10
N GLY A 111 30.52 -1.14 8.51
CA GLY A 111 30.90 -2.35 9.26
C GLY A 111 29.74 -3.14 9.87
N VAL A 112 28.49 -2.76 9.57
CA VAL A 112 27.29 -3.52 9.93
C VAL A 112 26.66 -4.16 8.72
N ARG A 113 26.32 -5.43 8.86
CA ARG A 113 25.50 -6.12 7.86
C ARG A 113 24.19 -6.57 8.49
N LEU A 114 23.08 -6.21 7.83
CA LEU A 114 21.74 -6.59 8.25
C LEU A 114 21.16 -7.63 7.30
N VAL A 115 20.36 -8.54 7.85
CA VAL A 115 19.49 -9.43 7.09
C VAL A 115 18.05 -9.18 7.53
N THR A 116 17.20 -8.88 6.55
CA THR A 116 15.78 -8.63 6.77
C THR A 116 14.94 -9.78 6.24
N GLN A 117 13.94 -10.20 7.00
CA GLN A 117 12.98 -11.25 6.62
C GLN A 117 11.56 -10.77 6.93
N THR A 118 10.70 -10.78 5.92
CA THR A 118 9.32 -10.30 6.01
C THR A 118 8.51 -10.69 4.78
N HIS A 119 7.18 -10.80 4.91
CA HIS A 119 6.27 -10.78 3.76
C HIS A 119 5.63 -9.40 3.52
N TYR A 120 6.20 -8.32 4.08
CA TYR A 120 5.82 -6.95 3.75
C TYR A 120 5.78 -6.76 2.22
N PRO A 121 4.72 -6.16 1.64
CA PRO A 121 3.64 -5.41 2.28
C PRO A 121 2.39 -6.23 2.66
N TRP A 122 2.43 -7.55 2.57
CA TRP A 122 1.27 -8.41 2.83
C TRP A 122 1.01 -8.63 4.32
N ASP A 123 2.03 -8.60 5.16
CA ASP A 123 1.90 -8.57 6.61
C ASP A 123 2.92 -7.62 7.24
N GLY A 124 2.70 -7.27 8.51
CA GLY A 124 3.53 -6.33 9.25
C GLY A 124 4.55 -6.97 10.18
N GLN A 125 4.91 -8.25 9.98
CA GLN A 125 5.99 -8.91 10.71
C GLN A 125 7.31 -8.69 9.98
N VAL A 126 8.28 -8.06 10.64
CA VAL A 126 9.61 -7.79 10.11
C VAL A 126 10.64 -8.29 11.11
N SER A 127 11.52 -9.16 10.64
CA SER A 127 12.69 -9.60 11.37
C SER A 127 13.92 -8.91 10.78
N VAL A 128 14.72 -8.25 11.62
CA VAL A 128 16.00 -7.63 11.27
C VAL A 128 17.09 -8.27 12.12
N GLU A 129 18.00 -9.01 11.48
CA GLU A 129 19.12 -9.67 12.12
C GLU A 129 20.42 -8.92 11.83
N VAL A 130 21.22 -8.68 12.87
CA VAL A 130 22.58 -8.17 12.74
C VAL A 130 23.50 -9.36 12.52
N VAL A 131 24.04 -9.51 11.31
CA VAL A 131 24.93 -10.65 10.97
C VAL A 131 26.42 -10.27 11.03
N GLU A 132 26.73 -8.97 10.96
CA GLU A 132 28.06 -8.43 11.21
C GLU A 132 27.93 -7.11 11.99
N ALA A 133 28.80 -6.91 13.00
CA ALA A 133 28.85 -5.70 13.81
C ALA A 133 30.30 -5.40 14.21
N ARG A 134 31.05 -4.70 13.36
CA ARG A 134 32.39 -4.21 13.71
C ARG A 134 32.28 -2.86 14.40
N ALA A 135 32.40 -2.85 15.73
CA ALA A 135 32.40 -1.66 16.58
C ALA A 135 31.28 -0.67 16.23
N MET A 136 30.05 -1.01 16.63
CA MET A 136 28.85 -0.19 16.47
C MET A 136 28.56 0.64 17.72
N PRO A 137 29.00 1.91 17.81
CA PRO A 137 28.49 2.83 18.83
C PRO A 137 27.13 3.44 18.44
N ARG A 138 26.42 2.89 17.43
CA ARG A 138 25.24 3.53 16.82
C ARG A 138 23.94 2.81 17.13
N SER A 139 22.91 3.61 17.33
CA SER A 139 21.53 3.14 17.53
C SER A 139 20.94 2.62 16.23
N LEU A 140 20.10 1.57 16.30
CA LEU A 140 19.27 1.17 15.17
C LEU A 140 17.96 1.96 15.21
N ALA A 141 17.63 2.63 14.11
CA ALA A 141 16.42 3.43 13.95
C ALA A 141 15.46 2.71 13.00
N LEU A 142 14.43 2.05 13.54
CA LEU A 142 13.41 1.36 12.74
C LEU A 142 12.26 2.32 12.44
N ARG A 143 11.92 2.53 11.17
CA ARG A 143 10.76 3.37 10.84
C ARG A 143 9.47 2.74 11.36
N ILE A 144 8.69 3.49 12.13
CA ILE A 144 7.31 3.12 12.46
C ILE A 144 6.40 3.87 11.51
N PRO A 145 5.80 3.23 10.48
CA PRO A 145 5.05 3.94 9.44
C PRO A 145 3.88 4.74 10.01
N GLY A 146 3.58 5.90 9.41
CA GLY A 146 2.44 6.74 9.81
C GLY A 146 1.12 5.96 9.89
N TRP A 147 0.86 5.07 8.92
CA TRP A 147 -0.35 4.23 8.93
C TRP A 147 -0.43 3.31 10.15
N ALA A 148 0.71 2.85 10.69
CA ALA A 148 0.74 2.04 11.91
C ALA A 148 0.49 2.90 13.16
N ARG A 149 0.78 4.21 13.09
CA ARG A 149 0.51 5.20 14.13
C ARG A 149 -0.89 5.84 14.02
N GLY A 150 -1.74 5.37 13.10
CA GLY A 150 -3.08 5.93 12.87
C GLY A 150 -3.13 7.18 11.99
N GLU A 151 -2.05 7.47 11.27
CA GLU A 151 -1.94 8.60 10.35
C GLU A 151 -2.07 8.09 8.90
N ALA A 152 -3.11 8.52 8.18
CA ALA A 152 -3.22 8.17 6.76
C ALA A 152 -2.11 8.88 5.96
N VAL A 153 -1.94 10.18 6.14
CA VAL A 153 -0.85 10.97 5.56
C VAL A 153 -0.34 11.95 6.61
N PRO A 154 0.90 12.47 6.48
CA PRO A 154 1.42 13.47 7.41
C PRO A 154 0.86 14.88 7.13
N SER A 155 -0.47 14.98 6.99
CA SER A 155 -1.25 16.19 6.84
C SER A 155 -2.72 15.92 7.17
N ASP A 156 -3.57 16.93 7.09
CA ASP A 156 -5.02 16.83 7.23
C ASP A 156 -5.75 16.48 5.92
N LEU A 157 -5.02 16.14 4.85
CA LEU A 157 -5.62 15.85 3.56
C LEU A 157 -6.47 14.57 3.58
N TYR A 158 -6.06 13.57 4.37
CA TYR A 158 -6.77 12.30 4.51
C TYR A 158 -6.77 11.80 5.96
N HIS A 159 -7.86 11.16 6.36
CA HIS A 159 -8.02 10.61 7.71
C HIS A 159 -8.60 9.20 7.67
N PHE A 160 -8.16 8.34 8.59
CA PHE A 160 -8.86 7.09 8.86
C PHE A 160 -10.19 7.38 9.57
N THR A 161 -11.25 6.66 9.18
CA THR A 161 -12.57 6.85 9.81
C THR A 161 -12.70 6.11 11.14
N ASP A 162 -11.87 5.11 11.36
CA ASP A 162 -11.76 4.36 12.59
C ASP A 162 -10.53 4.79 13.39
N LYS A 163 -10.54 4.49 14.69
CA LYS A 163 -9.41 4.73 15.60
C LYS A 163 -8.62 3.45 15.87
N ASN A 164 -8.66 2.47 14.95
CA ASN A 164 -7.98 1.19 15.15
C ASN A 164 -6.46 1.37 14.98
N LEU A 165 -5.79 1.84 16.03
CA LEU A 165 -4.33 1.96 16.01
C LEU A 165 -3.71 0.56 15.90
N SER A 166 -2.61 0.46 15.14
CA SER A 166 -1.87 -0.79 15.07
C SER A 166 -1.22 -1.07 16.42
N ASP A 167 -1.39 -2.29 16.93
CA ASP A 167 -0.52 -2.81 17.97
C ASP A 167 0.89 -2.96 17.39
N ILE A 168 1.84 -2.17 17.89
CA ILE A 168 3.24 -2.14 17.51
C ILE A 168 4.04 -2.80 18.63
N ARG A 169 4.69 -3.91 18.32
CA ARG A 169 5.57 -4.62 19.26
C ARG A 169 6.95 -4.74 18.68
N ILE A 170 7.95 -4.46 19.49
CA ILE A 170 9.36 -4.62 19.14
C ILE A 170 10.00 -5.50 20.19
N GLU A 171 10.59 -6.59 19.73
CA GLU A 171 11.31 -7.54 20.56
C GLU A 171 12.75 -7.65 20.07
N LEU A 172 13.68 -7.82 20.99
CA LEU A 172 15.07 -8.14 20.73
C LEU A 172 15.37 -9.51 21.34
N ASN A 173 15.82 -10.45 20.51
CA ASN A 173 16.11 -11.83 20.92
C ASN A 173 14.94 -12.50 21.67
N GLY A 174 13.70 -12.18 21.27
CA GLY A 174 12.46 -12.73 21.82
C GLY A 174 11.95 -12.06 23.10
N LEU A 175 12.58 -10.98 23.56
CA LEU A 175 12.15 -10.21 24.72
C LEU A 175 11.76 -8.78 24.31
N PRO A 176 10.73 -8.16 24.92
CA PRO A 176 10.41 -6.75 24.68
C PRO A 176 11.66 -5.88 24.88
N VAL A 177 11.87 -4.93 23.97
CA VAL A 177 13.01 -4.00 24.01
C VAL A 177 12.54 -2.58 24.27
N GLU A 178 13.29 -1.83 25.06
CA GLU A 178 13.06 -0.40 25.23
C GLU A 178 13.56 0.38 24.01
N TYR A 179 12.81 1.40 23.62
CA TYR A 179 13.16 2.30 22.52
C TYR A 179 12.59 3.69 22.76
N ARG A 180 13.22 4.70 22.16
CA ARG A 180 12.68 6.06 22.10
C ARG A 180 12.04 6.29 20.74
N MET A 181 10.84 6.87 20.71
CA MET A 181 10.28 7.40 19.47
C MET A 181 10.89 8.76 19.15
N GLU A 182 11.46 8.91 17.95
CA GLU A 182 11.95 10.18 17.42
C GLU A 182 11.55 10.33 15.96
N LYS A 183 10.77 11.37 15.64
CA LYS A 183 10.33 11.69 14.28
C LYS A 183 9.86 10.47 13.46
N GLY A 184 9.11 9.59 14.12
CA GLY A 184 8.56 8.38 13.53
C GLY A 184 9.50 7.19 13.40
N PHE A 185 10.68 7.22 14.03
CA PHE A 185 11.57 6.08 14.19
C PHE A 185 11.56 5.57 15.63
N ALA A 186 11.56 4.25 15.82
CA ALA A 186 11.91 3.61 17.08
C ALA A 186 13.43 3.46 17.15
N ILE A 187 14.05 4.25 18.04
CA ILE A 187 15.49 4.30 18.24
C ILE A 187 15.86 3.32 19.36
N ILE A 188 16.64 2.29 19.01
CA ILE A 188 17.16 1.28 19.95
C ILE A 188 18.67 1.51 20.12
N GLU A 189 19.07 1.99 21.30
CA GLU A 189 20.46 2.32 21.63
C GLU A 189 21.07 1.19 22.46
N ARG A 190 22.11 0.53 21.94
CA ARG A 190 22.84 -0.53 22.63
C ARG A 190 24.11 -0.92 21.86
N ASP A 191 24.93 -1.74 22.50
CA ASP A 191 26.02 -2.45 21.84
C ASP A 191 25.45 -3.62 21.03
N TRP A 192 25.50 -3.49 19.70
CA TRP A 192 25.06 -4.52 18.76
C TRP A 192 26.14 -5.57 18.54
N LYS A 193 25.73 -6.84 18.51
CA LYS A 193 26.60 -7.98 18.16
C LYS A 193 25.97 -8.84 17.07
N ALA A 194 26.81 -9.58 16.37
CA ALA A 194 26.35 -10.59 15.43
C ALA A 194 25.42 -11.60 16.15
N GLY A 195 24.29 -11.91 15.50
CA GLY A 195 23.23 -12.77 16.02
C GLY A 195 22.13 -12.03 16.79
N ASP A 196 22.27 -10.73 17.08
CA ASP A 196 21.16 -9.95 17.63
C ASP A 196 20.04 -9.84 16.60
N LYS A 197 18.81 -10.15 17.02
CA LYS A 197 17.62 -10.21 16.17
C LYS A 197 16.49 -9.36 16.71
N ILE A 198 16.10 -8.34 15.95
CA ILE A 198 14.93 -7.51 16.21
C ILE A 198 13.72 -8.11 15.49
N ASN A 199 12.62 -8.32 16.18
CA ASN A 199 11.33 -8.62 15.59
C ASN A 199 10.39 -7.42 15.82
N LEU A 200 9.99 -6.77 14.73
CA LEU A 200 8.95 -5.74 14.69
C LEU A 200 7.65 -6.39 14.21
N LYS A 201 6.58 -6.21 14.98
CA LYS A 201 5.23 -6.59 14.59
C LYS A 201 4.35 -5.35 14.55
N MET A 202 3.80 -5.07 13.37
CA MET A 202 2.81 -4.03 13.15
C MET A 202 1.51 -4.69 12.71
N SER A 203 0.44 -4.45 13.46
CA SER A 203 -0.89 -4.86 13.00
C SER A 203 -1.26 -4.11 11.71
N MET A 204 -1.85 -4.80 10.73
CA MET A 204 -2.30 -4.19 9.47
C MET A 204 -3.83 -4.37 9.32
N PRO A 205 -4.64 -3.64 10.11
CA PRO A 205 -6.08 -3.62 9.91
C PRO A 205 -6.41 -2.97 8.57
N VAL A 206 -7.63 -3.22 8.09
CA VAL A 206 -8.18 -2.47 6.96
C VAL A 206 -8.80 -1.19 7.50
N HIS A 207 -8.42 -0.06 6.91
CA HIS A 207 -8.99 1.25 7.20
C HIS A 207 -9.82 1.75 6.04
N PHE A 208 -10.92 2.41 6.37
CA PHE A 208 -11.55 3.36 5.45
C PHE A 208 -10.88 4.72 5.59
N ILE A 209 -10.59 5.35 4.45
CA ILE A 209 -10.02 6.69 4.36
C ILE A 209 -11.10 7.65 3.88
N LYS A 210 -11.19 8.82 4.54
CA LYS A 210 -11.92 9.99 4.05
C LYS A 210 -10.94 11.09 3.65
N ALA A 211 -11.27 11.79 2.58
CA ALA A 211 -10.58 13.02 2.20
C ALA A 211 -11.05 14.21 3.04
N HIS A 212 -10.21 15.23 3.12
CA HIS A 212 -10.58 16.53 3.64
C HIS A 212 -11.82 17.07 2.91
N PRO A 213 -12.78 17.73 3.58
CA PRO A 213 -14.04 18.22 2.96
C PRO A 213 -13.87 19.19 1.78
N GLU A 214 -12.69 19.78 1.62
CA GLU A 214 -12.35 20.64 0.48
C GLU A 214 -12.03 19.85 -0.80
N VAL A 215 -11.77 18.54 -0.71
CA VAL A 215 -11.63 17.66 -1.86
C VAL A 215 -13.03 17.27 -2.36
N LYS A 216 -13.65 18.16 -3.14
CA LYS A 216 -15.07 18.02 -3.54
C LYS A 216 -15.37 16.75 -4.35
N GLU A 217 -14.39 16.28 -5.14
CA GLU A 217 -14.53 15.04 -5.92
C GLU A 217 -14.71 13.81 -5.03
N ASP A 218 -14.18 13.81 -3.80
CA ASP A 218 -14.23 12.68 -2.88
C ASP A 218 -15.33 12.83 -1.82
N SER A 219 -16.20 13.84 -1.97
CA SER A 219 -17.35 14.04 -1.09
C SER A 219 -18.29 12.84 -1.13
N GLY A 220 -18.63 12.30 0.03
CA GLY A 220 -19.48 11.11 0.15
C GLY A 220 -18.81 9.81 -0.30
N LYS A 221 -17.50 9.82 -0.56
CA LYS A 221 -16.71 8.64 -0.95
C LYS A 221 -15.71 8.24 0.13
N ILE A 222 -15.28 6.98 0.09
CA ILE A 222 -14.22 6.41 0.92
C ILE A 222 -13.22 5.64 0.06
N ALA A 223 -11.96 5.58 0.48
CA ALA A 223 -10.98 4.65 -0.06
C ALA A 223 -10.65 3.57 0.98
N LEU A 224 -10.11 2.44 0.53
CA LEU A 224 -9.64 1.35 1.39
C LEU A 224 -8.12 1.33 1.43
N GLN A 225 -7.56 1.13 2.63
CA GLN A 225 -6.13 0.93 2.81
C GLN A 225 -5.85 -0.17 3.82
N ARG A 226 -4.80 -0.95 3.57
CA ARG A 226 -4.24 -1.90 4.53
C ARG A 226 -2.72 -1.81 4.49
N GLY A 227 -2.10 -1.48 5.61
CA GLY A 227 -0.66 -1.18 5.64
C GLY A 227 -0.33 -0.05 4.66
N PRO A 228 0.70 -0.21 3.80
CA PRO A 228 1.06 0.79 2.79
C PRO A 228 0.19 0.75 1.53
N LEU A 229 -0.68 -0.27 1.38
CA LEU A 229 -1.42 -0.53 0.15
C LEU A 229 -2.79 0.13 0.16
N VAL A 230 -3.04 0.97 -0.85
CA VAL A 230 -4.38 1.47 -1.21
C VAL A 230 -5.03 0.45 -2.13
N TYR A 231 -6.33 0.25 -1.97
CA TYR A 231 -7.11 -0.74 -2.71
C TYR A 231 -8.07 -0.08 -3.70
N CYS A 232 -8.45 -0.83 -4.74
CA CYS A 232 -9.46 -0.44 -5.71
C CYS A 232 -10.41 -1.59 -6.02
N LEU A 233 -11.60 -1.25 -6.50
CA LEU A 233 -12.52 -2.21 -7.11
C LEU A 233 -12.20 -2.30 -8.60
N GLU A 234 -12.04 -3.52 -9.12
CA GLU A 234 -11.84 -3.77 -10.54
C GLU A 234 -12.97 -4.65 -11.09
N TRP A 235 -13.42 -4.35 -12.32
CA TRP A 235 -14.54 -5.01 -12.98
C TRP A 235 -14.55 -6.56 -12.96
N PRO A 236 -13.42 -7.30 -13.07
CA PRO A 236 -13.46 -8.76 -13.14
C PRO A 236 -13.99 -9.39 -11.85
N ASP A 237 -13.90 -8.67 -10.73
CA ASP A 237 -14.21 -9.17 -9.40
C ASP A 237 -15.58 -8.71 -8.90
N GLN A 238 -16.23 -7.76 -9.58
CA GLN A 238 -17.55 -7.26 -9.19
C GLN A 238 -18.66 -8.03 -9.88
N LYS A 239 -18.82 -9.30 -9.54
CA LYS A 239 -19.83 -10.18 -10.15
C LYS A 239 -21.13 -10.13 -9.37
N LEU A 240 -22.22 -9.75 -10.04
CA LEU A 240 -23.56 -9.84 -9.49
C LEU A 240 -24.06 -11.29 -9.61
N ARG A 241 -24.47 -11.90 -8.49
CA ARG A 241 -25.20 -13.18 -8.49
C ARG A 241 -26.69 -12.91 -8.39
N ARG A 242 -27.46 -13.26 -9.42
CA ARG A 242 -28.92 -13.38 -9.30
C ARG A 242 -29.23 -14.66 -8.53
N GLN A 243 -29.83 -14.55 -7.35
CA GLN A 243 -30.13 -15.71 -6.48
C GLN A 243 -31.28 -16.61 -6.96
N ASN A 244 -31.99 -16.30 -8.07
CA ASN A 244 -33.27 -16.95 -8.40
C ASN A 244 -33.32 -17.73 -9.73
N VAL A 245 -32.29 -18.47 -10.12
CA VAL A 245 -32.42 -19.43 -11.24
C VAL A 245 -31.86 -20.79 -10.86
N GLU A 246 -32.75 -21.75 -10.59
CA GLU A 246 -32.47 -23.17 -10.29
C GLU A 246 -31.88 -23.95 -11.48
N ASN A 247 -31.31 -23.29 -12.49
CA ASN A 247 -30.68 -23.96 -13.63
C ASN A 247 -29.31 -23.34 -13.95
N GLU A 248 -28.32 -24.21 -14.09
CA GLU A 248 -26.86 -24.03 -14.09
C GLU A 248 -26.26 -23.18 -15.22
N SER A 249 -26.79 -21.98 -15.47
CA SER A 249 -26.08 -20.97 -16.26
C SER A 249 -26.25 -19.59 -15.62
N THR A 250 -25.55 -19.35 -14.52
CA THR A 250 -25.46 -18.02 -13.94
C THR A 250 -24.59 -17.15 -14.85
N ALA A 251 -25.22 -16.44 -15.79
CA ALA A 251 -24.58 -15.32 -16.45
C ALA A 251 -24.26 -14.27 -15.37
N SER A 252 -23.00 -14.24 -14.91
CA SER A 252 -22.54 -13.20 -14.00
C SER A 252 -22.57 -11.88 -14.76
N ILE A 253 -23.52 -11.01 -14.42
CA ILE A 253 -23.56 -9.65 -14.95
C ILE A 253 -22.47 -8.86 -14.20
N GLU A 254 -21.60 -8.19 -14.94
CA GLU A 254 -20.63 -7.24 -14.37
C GLU A 254 -21.40 -6.16 -13.63
N ALA A 255 -21.06 -5.93 -12.36
CA ALA A 255 -21.66 -4.84 -11.61
C ALA A 255 -21.29 -3.50 -12.22
N ASP A 256 -22.30 -2.66 -12.44
CA ASP A 256 -22.06 -1.28 -12.80
C ASP A 256 -21.44 -0.56 -11.59
N LEU A 257 -20.11 -0.44 -11.59
CA LEU A 257 -19.36 0.26 -10.53
C LEU A 257 -19.84 1.70 -10.28
N SER A 258 -20.49 2.35 -11.24
CA SER A 258 -21.04 3.70 -11.05
C SER A 258 -22.28 3.71 -10.13
N LYS A 259 -22.94 2.55 -10.01
CA LYS A 259 -24.17 2.32 -9.24
C LYS A 259 -23.94 1.54 -7.95
N MET A 260 -22.68 1.27 -7.60
CA MET A 260 -22.35 0.51 -6.40
C MET A 260 -21.87 1.45 -5.29
N MET A 261 -22.42 1.25 -4.10
CA MET A 261 -22.08 2.04 -2.90
C MET A 261 -21.66 1.09 -1.77
N VAL A 262 -20.53 1.35 -1.13
CA VAL A 262 -20.00 0.51 -0.05
C VAL A 262 -20.77 0.72 1.25
N ASP A 263 -21.10 -0.37 1.93
CA ASP A 263 -21.67 -0.35 3.27
C ASP A 263 -20.54 -0.32 4.32
N THR A 264 -20.27 0.86 4.86
CA THR A 264 -19.22 1.08 5.87
C THR A 264 -19.57 0.54 7.27
N SER A 265 -20.79 0.05 7.47
CA SER A 265 -21.18 -0.62 8.72
C SER A 265 -20.85 -2.12 8.72
N SER A 266 -20.53 -2.67 7.55
CA SER A 266 -20.22 -4.09 7.38
C SER A 266 -18.79 -4.44 7.82
N SER A 267 -18.62 -5.67 8.30
CA SER A 267 -17.29 -6.22 8.62
C SER A 267 -16.51 -6.51 7.34
N LEU A 268 -15.32 -5.93 7.22
CA LEU A 268 -14.39 -6.23 6.14
C LEU A 268 -13.62 -7.52 6.41
N ARG A 269 -13.42 -8.33 5.38
CA ARG A 269 -12.64 -9.58 5.45
C ARG A 269 -11.43 -9.50 4.54
N ILE A 270 -10.27 -9.88 5.07
CA ILE A 270 -9.06 -10.07 4.28
C ILE A 270 -9.06 -11.51 3.78
N ILE A 271 -8.95 -11.70 2.47
CA ILE A 271 -8.98 -13.02 1.84
C ILE A 271 -7.76 -13.22 0.94
N PRO A 272 -7.17 -14.43 0.88
CA PRO A 272 -6.17 -14.76 -0.13
C PRO A 272 -6.76 -14.59 -1.53
N PHE A 273 -6.03 -13.94 -2.43
CA PHE A 273 -6.49 -13.68 -3.79
C PHE A 273 -5.59 -14.39 -4.81
N LYS A 274 -6.22 -15.11 -5.76
CA LYS A 274 -5.51 -15.84 -6.82
C LYS A 274 -5.65 -15.09 -8.15
N GLY A 275 -4.62 -15.20 -8.99
CA GLY A 275 -4.63 -14.62 -10.35
C GLY A 275 -3.89 -13.29 -10.49
N LEU A 276 -3.22 -12.83 -9.43
CA LEU A 276 -2.30 -11.69 -9.42
C LEU A 276 -0.95 -12.13 -8.81
N LEU A 277 -0.27 -11.28 -8.03
CA LEU A 277 1.02 -11.64 -7.43
C LEU A 277 0.87 -12.75 -6.37
N PRO A 278 1.91 -13.58 -6.16
CA PRO A 278 1.95 -14.49 -5.03
C PRO A 278 1.82 -13.73 -3.70
N GLY A 279 0.88 -14.17 -2.86
CA GLY A 279 0.63 -13.56 -1.56
C GLY A 279 -0.34 -12.38 -1.57
N THR A 280 -0.87 -11.97 -2.74
CA THR A 280 -1.89 -10.92 -2.82
C THR A 280 -3.06 -11.23 -1.88
N LEU A 281 -3.43 -10.22 -1.09
CA LEU A 281 -4.59 -10.25 -0.21
C LEU A 281 -5.63 -9.25 -0.74
N ALA A 282 -6.85 -9.73 -0.99
CA ALA A 282 -7.99 -8.89 -1.34
C ALA A 282 -8.82 -8.54 -0.10
N ILE A 283 -9.62 -7.49 -0.21
CA ILE A 283 -10.59 -7.08 0.82
C ILE A 283 -11.99 -7.35 0.29
N GLU A 284 -12.75 -8.15 1.01
CA GLU A 284 -14.17 -8.36 0.74
C GLU A 284 -15.00 -7.58 1.76
N GLY A 285 -16.09 -6.96 1.29
CA GLY A 285 -17.06 -6.29 2.15
C GLY A 285 -18.45 -6.28 1.51
N ASP A 286 -19.40 -5.65 2.20
CA ASP A 286 -20.76 -5.47 1.68
C ASP A 286 -20.88 -4.15 0.93
N ALA A 287 -21.68 -4.17 -0.13
CA ALA A 287 -22.09 -3.02 -0.89
C ALA A 287 -23.57 -3.14 -1.24
N VAL A 288 -24.12 -2.03 -1.71
CA VAL A 288 -25.46 -1.96 -2.25
C VAL A 288 -25.43 -1.46 -3.68
N THR A 289 -26.36 -1.92 -4.51
CA THR A 289 -26.50 -1.45 -5.89
C THR A 289 -27.95 -1.45 -6.35
N ASN A 290 -28.27 -0.64 -7.35
CA ASN A 290 -29.55 -0.67 -8.07
C ASN A 290 -29.42 -1.28 -9.48
N SER A 291 -28.39 -2.10 -9.71
CA SER A 291 -28.02 -2.62 -11.02
C SER A 291 -28.76 -3.92 -11.42
N ILE A 292 -29.42 -4.65 -10.50
CA ILE A 292 -30.00 -5.98 -10.81
C ILE A 292 -31.47 -5.89 -11.28
N GLY A 293 -32.11 -4.73 -11.13
CA GLY A 293 -33.42 -4.45 -11.72
C GLY A 293 -34.60 -5.07 -10.98
N LEU A 294 -34.58 -5.11 -9.64
CA LEU A 294 -35.83 -5.18 -8.88
C LEU A 294 -36.43 -3.76 -8.89
N GLU A 295 -37.63 -3.62 -9.45
CA GLU A 295 -38.25 -2.34 -9.84
C GLU A 295 -38.34 -1.24 -8.77
N ASN A 296 -38.00 -1.49 -7.50
CA ASN A 296 -37.85 -0.47 -6.45
C ASN A 296 -36.86 -0.88 -5.33
N GLY A 297 -35.91 -1.78 -5.60
CA GLY A 297 -35.07 -2.42 -4.57
C GLY A 297 -33.59 -2.04 -4.65
N VAL A 298 -32.97 -1.81 -3.48
CA VAL A 298 -31.52 -1.74 -3.30
C VAL A 298 -31.00 -3.15 -3.04
N ASP A 299 -30.20 -3.71 -3.95
CA ASP A 299 -29.65 -5.06 -3.83
C ASP A 299 -28.40 -5.06 -2.96
N LYS A 300 -28.34 -5.96 -1.97
CA LYS A 300 -27.12 -6.23 -1.20
C LYS A 300 -26.21 -7.16 -1.97
N VAL A 301 -24.96 -6.75 -2.14
CA VAL A 301 -23.93 -7.49 -2.89
C VAL A 301 -22.62 -7.50 -2.11
N LYS A 302 -21.74 -8.43 -2.43
CA LYS A 302 -20.35 -8.39 -1.96
C LYS A 302 -19.49 -7.66 -2.99
N PHE A 303 -18.56 -6.85 -2.52
CA PHE A 303 -17.48 -6.31 -3.36
C PHE A 303 -16.17 -7.02 -3.03
N ILE A 304 -15.25 -7.02 -3.99
CA ILE A 304 -13.87 -7.47 -3.82
C ILE A 304 -12.94 -6.35 -4.25
N ALA A 305 -12.06 -5.91 -3.36
CA ALA A 305 -11.04 -4.91 -3.65
C ALA A 305 -9.66 -5.57 -3.72
N ILE A 306 -8.87 -5.19 -4.72
CA ILE A 306 -7.48 -5.62 -4.90
C ILE A 306 -6.52 -4.43 -4.68
N PRO A 307 -5.22 -4.65 -4.40
CA PRO A 307 -4.25 -3.57 -4.32
C PRO A 307 -4.27 -2.74 -5.61
N TYR A 308 -4.29 -1.40 -5.47
CA TYR A 308 -4.42 -0.48 -6.61
C TYR A 308 -3.35 -0.73 -7.66
N PHE A 309 -2.10 -0.99 -7.29
CA PHE A 309 -1.02 -1.19 -8.26
C PHE A 309 -1.22 -2.43 -9.16
N GLU A 310 -2.03 -3.41 -8.74
CA GLU A 310 -2.29 -4.65 -9.48
C GLU A 310 -3.43 -4.53 -10.51
N TRP A 311 -4.16 -3.42 -10.54
CA TRP A 311 -5.20 -3.18 -11.55
C TRP A 311 -4.64 -3.18 -12.98
N ALA A 312 -5.52 -3.34 -13.97
CA ALA A 312 -5.23 -3.34 -15.41
C ALA A 312 -4.23 -4.42 -15.87
N ASN A 313 -4.11 -5.51 -15.10
CA ASN A 313 -3.38 -6.73 -15.50
C ASN A 313 -4.31 -7.82 -16.08
N ARG A 314 -5.63 -7.55 -16.12
CA ARG A 314 -6.68 -8.53 -16.49
C ARG A 314 -7.59 -8.00 -17.61
N GLY A 315 -7.07 -7.09 -18.42
CA GLY A 315 -7.79 -6.44 -19.51
C GLY A 315 -8.37 -5.06 -19.15
N PRO A 316 -8.71 -4.23 -20.15
CA PRO A 316 -9.32 -2.93 -19.93
C PRO A 316 -10.73 -3.10 -19.38
N GLY A 317 -11.10 -2.24 -18.43
CA GLY A 317 -12.46 -2.17 -17.93
C GLY A 317 -12.57 -1.18 -16.77
N ARG A 318 -13.67 -1.28 -16.03
CA ARG A 318 -13.97 -0.33 -14.96
C ARG A 318 -13.10 -0.55 -13.74
N MET A 319 -12.68 0.54 -13.11
CA MET A 319 -11.91 0.53 -11.88
C MET A 319 -12.22 1.79 -11.07
N ARG A 320 -12.26 1.71 -9.74
CA ARG A 320 -12.41 2.89 -8.87
C ARG A 320 -11.70 2.70 -7.53
N VAL A 321 -10.99 3.74 -7.07
CA VAL A 321 -10.37 3.82 -5.73
C VAL A 321 -11.34 4.44 -4.70
N TRP A 322 -11.93 5.58 -5.02
CA TRP A 322 -12.85 6.31 -4.14
C TRP A 322 -14.29 5.83 -4.34
N MET A 323 -14.78 5.00 -3.44
CA MET A 323 -16.08 4.34 -3.53
C MET A 323 -17.17 5.17 -2.83
N PRO A 324 -18.31 5.45 -3.49
CA PRO A 324 -19.46 6.07 -2.83
C PRO A 324 -19.91 5.25 -1.62
N VAL A 325 -20.37 5.93 -0.56
CA VAL A 325 -20.87 5.28 0.65
C VAL A 325 -22.39 5.20 0.61
N ALA A 326 -22.95 4.06 1.01
CA ALA A 326 -24.39 3.90 1.13
C ALA A 326 -24.95 4.85 2.22
N PRO A 327 -26.14 5.48 1.99
CA PRO A 327 -26.84 6.19 3.05
C PRO A 327 -27.10 5.26 4.24
N ARG A 328 -26.95 5.78 5.46
CA ARG A 328 -27.26 5.04 6.70
C ARG A 328 -28.75 5.06 7.00
#